data_AF-A0A453M5L6-F1
#
_entry.id   AF-A0A453M5L6-F1
#
_cell.length_a   1.000
_cell.length_b   1.000
_cell.length_c   1.000
_cell.angle_alpha   90.00
_cell.angle_beta   90.00
_cell.angle_gamma   90.00
#
_symmetry.space_group_name_H-M   'P 1'
#
loop_
_entity.id
_entity.type
_entity.pdbx_description
1 polymer ?
#
loop_
_entity_poly.entity_id
_entity_poly.type
_entity_poly.pdbx_seq_one_letter_code
_entity_poly.pdbx_strand_id
1 'polypeptide(L)'
;MAATARGSVGEIRAADVEAAGLAAADAAAFLAALRSATGKYGGDAAAAWAAVVAAGVLRPDHPHALHQLVYYSVYAGWDRAKRGPPPYWFPSPTDCKQTNLGRVMEQNGPKLLGASYKDPISSFALFHKFSIENQEVYWKIVLKELSIKFVREPTSILDAPDKSKKGGTWFPGAVLNIAECCLLPWPSQNKTDDSTAIVWRDEGFDDYPVNRMSLKELRTQVMTVANALDTMFQKGDRIAIDMPMTCNAVIVYLAIILGGFVVVGIADSFAPQEIGTRMRVAKAKAIVTQDFIIRGGKKFPLYR
;
A
#
# COMPACT_ATOMS: atom_id res chain seq x y z
N MET A 1 14.85 -12.66 -14.35
CA MET A 1 14.27 -13.91 -14.92
C MET A 1 13.92 -14.84 -13.78
N ALA A 2 12.63 -15.13 -13.59
CA ALA A 2 12.22 -16.16 -12.63
C ALA A 2 12.80 -17.51 -13.11
N ALA A 3 13.44 -18.27 -12.23
CA ALA A 3 13.86 -19.62 -12.56
C ALA A 3 12.62 -20.42 -12.99
N THR A 4 12.69 -21.04 -14.17
CA THR A 4 11.56 -21.79 -14.72
C THR A 4 11.31 -23.01 -13.84
N ALA A 5 10.20 -23.00 -13.11
CA ALA A 5 9.79 -24.14 -12.29
C ALA A 5 9.68 -25.42 -13.14
N ARG A 6 10.04 -26.56 -12.55
CA ARG A 6 9.83 -27.88 -13.16
C ARG A 6 8.55 -28.52 -12.61
N GLY A 7 8.03 -29.54 -13.31
CA GLY A 7 6.81 -30.25 -12.91
C GLY A 7 6.98 -31.06 -11.62
N SER A 8 8.22 -31.28 -11.19
CA SER A 8 8.59 -31.91 -9.93
C SER A 8 10.05 -31.62 -9.57
N VAL A 9 10.43 -31.86 -8.31
CA VAL A 9 11.83 -31.77 -7.86
C VAL A 9 12.75 -32.75 -8.62
N GLY A 10 12.23 -33.91 -9.03
CA GLY A 10 12.99 -34.92 -9.76
C GLY A 10 13.45 -34.47 -11.16
N GLU A 11 12.74 -33.50 -11.75
CA GLU A 11 13.03 -32.96 -13.07
C GLU A 11 14.11 -31.86 -13.07
N ILE A 12 14.51 -31.36 -11.90
CA ILE A 12 15.54 -30.31 -11.80
C ILE A 12 16.90 -30.89 -12.20
N ARG A 13 17.55 -30.21 -13.15
CA ARG A 13 18.89 -30.55 -13.68
C ARG A 13 19.96 -29.56 -13.22
N ALA A 14 21.23 -29.91 -13.39
CA ALA A 14 22.36 -29.03 -13.04
C ALA A 14 22.26 -27.66 -13.74
N ALA A 15 21.94 -27.67 -15.03
CA ALA A 15 21.71 -26.44 -15.80
C ALA A 15 20.61 -25.54 -15.22
N ASP A 16 19.60 -26.09 -14.55
CA ASP A 16 18.51 -25.30 -13.96
C ASP A 16 18.97 -24.57 -12.70
N VAL A 17 19.72 -25.25 -11.83
CA VAL A 17 20.25 -24.64 -10.59
C VAL A 17 21.39 -23.66 -10.89
N GLU A 18 22.19 -23.93 -11.93
CA GLU A 18 23.21 -23.02 -12.44
C GLU A 18 22.58 -21.76 -13.04
N ALA A 19 21.53 -21.90 -13.86
CA ALA A 19 20.77 -20.77 -14.38
C ALA A 19 20.08 -19.96 -13.26
N ALA A 20 19.76 -20.60 -12.14
CA ALA A 20 19.25 -19.95 -10.93
C ALA A 20 20.35 -19.28 -10.09
N GLY A 21 21.62 -19.35 -10.51
CA GLY A 21 22.76 -18.63 -9.93
C GLY A 21 23.63 -19.46 -8.98
N LEU A 22 23.38 -20.75 -8.83
CA LEU A 22 24.26 -21.64 -8.07
C LEU A 22 25.56 -21.89 -8.84
N ALA A 23 26.71 -21.96 -8.15
CA ALA A 23 27.97 -22.29 -8.80
C ALA A 23 27.93 -23.74 -9.36
N ALA A 24 28.47 -23.94 -10.56
CA ALA A 24 28.48 -25.25 -11.21
C ALA A 24 29.14 -26.35 -10.36
N ALA A 25 30.16 -26.00 -9.57
CA ALA A 25 30.83 -26.92 -8.65
C ALA A 25 29.90 -27.45 -7.54
N ASP A 26 28.89 -26.68 -7.15
CA ASP A 26 27.96 -27.03 -6.07
C ASP A 26 26.70 -27.74 -6.58
N ALA A 27 26.43 -27.70 -7.89
CA ALA A 27 25.18 -28.15 -8.49
C ALA A 27 24.88 -29.64 -8.21
N ALA A 28 25.87 -30.51 -8.34
CA ALA A 28 25.70 -31.95 -8.12
C ALA A 28 25.37 -32.29 -6.66
N ALA A 29 26.13 -31.69 -5.72
CA ALA A 29 25.92 -31.88 -4.28
C ALA A 29 24.56 -31.34 -3.83
N PHE A 30 24.18 -30.16 -4.33
CA PHE A 30 22.88 -29.56 -4.06
C PHE A 30 21.72 -30.44 -4.53
N LEU A 31 21.76 -30.95 -5.76
CA LEU A 31 20.71 -31.82 -6.31
C LEU A 31 20.61 -33.14 -5.54
N ALA A 32 21.73 -33.71 -5.10
CA ALA A 32 21.73 -34.92 -4.28
C ALA A 32 21.06 -34.67 -2.92
N ALA A 33 21.40 -33.57 -2.24
CA ALA A 33 20.78 -33.17 -0.97
C ALA A 33 19.28 -32.91 -1.13
N LEU A 34 18.90 -32.18 -2.19
CA LEU A 34 17.50 -31.87 -2.49
C LEU A 34 16.67 -33.15 -2.73
N ARG A 35 17.16 -34.06 -3.58
CA ARG A 35 16.46 -35.33 -3.87
C ARG A 35 16.38 -36.23 -2.64
N SER A 36 17.42 -36.24 -1.81
CA SER A 36 17.43 -36.99 -0.54
C SER A 36 16.37 -36.45 0.42
N ALA A 37 16.25 -35.13 0.55
CA ALA A 37 15.27 -34.49 1.43
C ALA A 37 13.82 -34.73 0.95
N THR A 38 13.56 -34.70 -0.35
CA THR A 38 12.17 -34.79 -0.89
C THR A 38 11.72 -36.20 -1.23
N GLY A 39 12.65 -37.14 -1.47
CA GLY A 39 12.36 -38.45 -2.06
C GLY A 39 11.39 -39.34 -1.27
N LYS A 40 11.21 -39.09 0.03
CA LYS A 40 10.32 -39.86 0.92
C LYS A 40 8.88 -39.31 0.96
N TYR A 41 8.63 -38.15 0.38
CA TYR A 41 7.39 -37.38 0.56
C TYR A 41 6.60 -37.22 -0.75
N GLY A 42 6.71 -38.19 -1.67
CA GLY A 42 6.06 -38.16 -2.98
C GLY A 42 4.55 -37.94 -2.88
N GLY A 43 4.10 -36.69 -3.09
CA GLY A 43 2.70 -36.28 -3.04
C GLY A 43 2.33 -35.35 -1.88
N ASP A 44 3.16 -35.25 -0.83
CA ASP A 44 2.97 -34.27 0.25
C ASP A 44 3.99 -33.13 0.14
N ALA A 45 3.61 -32.09 -0.61
CA ALA A 45 4.43 -30.90 -0.82
C ALA A 45 4.78 -30.17 0.50
N ALA A 46 3.89 -30.20 1.50
CA ALA A 46 4.14 -29.52 2.77
C ALA A 46 5.20 -30.27 3.59
N ALA A 47 5.09 -31.60 3.67
CA ALA A 47 6.12 -32.43 4.31
C ALA A 47 7.46 -32.38 3.57
N ALA A 48 7.43 -32.41 2.22
CA ALA A 48 8.62 -32.26 1.40
C ALA A 48 9.32 -30.92 1.63
N TRP A 49 8.57 -29.82 1.71
CA TRP A 49 9.13 -28.50 2.00
C TRP A 49 9.73 -28.43 3.41
N ALA A 50 9.03 -28.97 4.41
CA ALA A 50 9.55 -29.04 5.78
C ALA A 50 10.88 -29.81 5.85
N ALA A 51 11.02 -30.90 5.09
CA ALA A 51 12.25 -31.68 5.00
C ALA A 51 13.39 -30.91 4.30
N VAL A 52 13.10 -30.17 3.23
CA VAL A 52 14.08 -29.29 2.55
C VAL A 52 14.65 -28.25 3.51
N VAL A 53 13.77 -27.63 4.32
CA VAL A 53 14.17 -26.64 5.33
C VAL A 53 14.97 -27.30 6.46
N ALA A 54 14.50 -28.42 7.01
CA ALA A 54 15.15 -29.12 8.11
C ALA A 54 16.55 -29.64 7.73
N ALA A 55 16.73 -30.08 6.49
CA ALA A 55 18.02 -30.54 5.97
C ALA A 55 18.96 -29.39 5.57
N GLY A 56 18.53 -28.13 5.66
CA GLY A 56 19.35 -26.96 5.32
C GLY A 56 19.78 -26.94 3.85
N VAL A 57 18.97 -27.52 2.94
CA VAL A 57 19.31 -27.62 1.50
C VAL A 57 19.46 -26.23 0.89
N LEU A 58 18.57 -25.30 1.26
CA LEU A 58 18.60 -23.90 0.87
C LEU A 58 19.19 -23.06 2.01
N ARG A 59 20.18 -22.22 1.70
CA ARG A 59 20.82 -21.31 2.66
C ARG A 59 20.44 -19.85 2.38
N PRO A 60 20.47 -18.95 3.37
CA PRO A 60 20.11 -17.54 3.15
C PRO A 60 20.99 -16.78 2.14
N ASP A 61 22.22 -17.25 1.92
CA ASP A 61 23.17 -16.69 0.95
C ASP A 61 22.92 -17.19 -0.49
N HIS A 62 22.05 -18.18 -0.68
CA HIS A 62 21.70 -18.66 -2.01
C HIS A 62 20.91 -17.61 -2.81
N PRO A 63 21.09 -17.59 -4.14
CA PRO A 63 20.33 -16.68 -4.98
C PRO A 63 18.83 -16.92 -4.86
N HIS A 64 18.05 -15.83 -4.83
CA HIS A 64 16.60 -15.90 -4.72
C HIS A 64 15.93 -16.81 -5.77
N ALA A 65 16.45 -16.79 -7.01
CA ALA A 65 15.94 -17.62 -8.09
C ALA A 65 16.08 -19.13 -7.78
N LEU A 66 17.09 -19.55 -7.02
CA LEU A 66 17.26 -20.94 -6.59
C LEU A 66 16.18 -21.34 -5.57
N HIS A 67 15.88 -20.46 -4.61
CA HIS A 67 14.77 -20.67 -3.68
C HIS A 67 13.43 -20.83 -4.42
N GLN A 68 13.18 -19.97 -5.43
CA GLN A 68 11.97 -20.03 -6.26
C GLN A 68 11.87 -21.35 -7.03
N LEU A 69 12.96 -21.78 -7.67
CA LEU A 69 13.02 -23.02 -8.44
C LEU A 69 12.63 -24.23 -7.58
N VAL A 70 13.26 -24.36 -6.40
CA VAL A 70 12.98 -25.47 -5.49
C VAL A 70 11.55 -25.39 -4.97
N TYR A 71 11.12 -24.23 -4.48
CA TYR A 71 9.79 -24.05 -3.92
C TYR A 71 8.69 -24.43 -4.93
N TYR A 72 8.74 -23.89 -6.15
CA TYR A 72 7.73 -24.20 -7.14
C TYR A 72 7.77 -25.64 -7.64
N SER A 73 8.95 -26.28 -7.66
CA SER A 73 9.06 -27.69 -8.04
C SER A 73 8.55 -28.63 -6.94
N VAL A 74 8.68 -28.25 -5.66
CA VAL A 74 8.07 -28.98 -4.52
C VAL A 74 6.54 -28.87 -4.56
N TYR A 75 6.02 -27.67 -4.84
CA TYR A 75 4.59 -27.39 -4.88
C TYR A 75 3.95 -27.54 -6.28
N ALA A 76 4.64 -28.14 -7.24
CA ALA A 76 4.15 -28.24 -8.63
C ALA A 76 2.81 -28.99 -8.75
N GLY A 77 2.61 -30.02 -7.92
CA GLY A 77 1.37 -30.79 -7.82
C GLY A 77 0.37 -30.28 -6.77
N TRP A 78 0.53 -29.06 -6.25
CA TRP A 78 -0.33 -28.54 -5.17
C TRP A 78 -1.77 -28.29 -5.65
N ASP A 79 -2.74 -28.97 -5.04
CA ASP A 79 -4.16 -28.79 -5.32
C ASP A 79 -4.68 -27.48 -4.74
N ARG A 80 -4.56 -26.41 -5.54
CA ARG A 80 -5.03 -25.07 -5.18
C ARG A 80 -6.55 -25.00 -4.97
N ALA A 81 -7.32 -25.83 -5.67
CA ALA A 81 -8.78 -25.81 -5.57
C ALA A 81 -9.26 -26.32 -4.21
N LYS A 82 -8.59 -27.36 -3.67
CA LYS A 82 -8.95 -27.92 -2.36
C LYS A 82 -8.23 -27.27 -1.19
N ARG A 83 -6.98 -26.83 -1.37
CA ARG A 83 -6.11 -26.39 -0.26
C ARG A 83 -5.83 -24.89 -0.26
N GLY A 84 -6.35 -24.15 -1.23
CA GLY A 84 -6.03 -22.73 -1.41
C GLY A 84 -4.62 -22.50 -1.97
N PRO A 85 -4.14 -21.25 -2.01
CA PRO A 85 -2.79 -20.96 -2.50
C PRO A 85 -1.73 -21.61 -1.60
N PRO A 86 -0.59 -22.04 -2.17
CA PRO A 86 0.50 -22.56 -1.36
C PRO A 86 1.08 -21.44 -0.46
N PRO A 87 1.78 -21.77 0.65
CA PRO A 87 2.10 -20.82 1.73
C PRO A 87 2.90 -19.59 1.30
N TYR A 88 3.77 -19.77 0.32
CA TYR A 88 4.55 -18.72 -0.32
C TYR A 88 4.08 -18.54 -1.78
N TRP A 89 4.06 -17.31 -2.24
CA TRP A 89 3.74 -16.95 -3.61
C TRP A 89 4.67 -15.85 -4.10
N PHE A 90 5.11 -15.97 -5.35
CA PHE A 90 5.83 -14.90 -6.03
C PHE A 90 4.93 -14.36 -7.15
N PRO A 91 4.83 -13.03 -7.30
CA PRO A 91 4.02 -12.45 -8.35
C PRO A 91 4.54 -12.87 -9.73
N SER A 92 3.62 -13.22 -10.63
CA SER A 92 4.02 -13.52 -12.00
C SER A 92 4.56 -12.25 -12.67
N PRO A 93 5.41 -12.37 -13.71
CA PRO A 93 5.83 -11.20 -14.49
C PRO A 93 4.64 -10.40 -15.04
N THR A 94 3.54 -11.08 -15.39
CA THR A 94 2.30 -10.45 -15.84
C THR A 94 1.64 -9.64 -14.71
N ASP A 95 1.47 -10.24 -13.53
CA ASP A 95 0.86 -9.56 -12.38
C ASP A 95 1.69 -8.33 -11.96
N CYS A 96 3.02 -8.49 -11.95
CA CYS A 96 3.94 -7.41 -11.61
C CYS A 96 3.73 -6.19 -12.50
N LYS A 97 3.62 -6.38 -13.81
CA LYS A 97 3.37 -5.30 -14.78
C LYS A 97 2.01 -4.63 -14.59
N GLN A 98 1.03 -5.35 -14.05
CA GLN A 98 -0.31 -4.83 -13.80
C GLN A 98 -0.45 -4.09 -12.46
N THR A 99 0.50 -4.22 -11.53
CA THR A 99 0.49 -3.43 -10.30
C THR A 99 0.60 -1.93 -10.59
N ASN A 100 0.18 -1.06 -9.66
CA ASN A 100 0.30 0.40 -9.83
C ASN A 100 1.76 0.81 -10.11
N LEU A 101 2.71 0.31 -9.32
CA LEU A 101 4.13 0.59 -9.54
C LEU A 101 4.64 -0.04 -10.84
N GLY A 102 4.23 -1.28 -11.15
CA GLY A 102 4.60 -1.95 -12.39
C GLY A 102 4.18 -1.18 -13.63
N ARG A 103 2.96 -0.62 -13.66
CA ARG A 103 2.51 0.24 -14.77
C ARG A 103 3.36 1.50 -14.88
N VAL A 104 3.68 2.15 -13.77
CA VAL A 104 4.58 3.33 -13.76
C VAL A 104 5.97 2.96 -14.29
N MET A 105 6.51 1.79 -13.88
CA MET A 105 7.81 1.30 -14.35
C MET A 105 7.78 0.91 -15.83
N GLU A 106 6.75 0.24 -16.33
CA GLU A 106 6.64 -0.11 -17.76
C GLU A 106 6.52 1.14 -18.63
N GLN A 107 5.78 2.16 -18.18
CA GLN A 107 5.58 3.39 -18.93
C GLN A 107 6.83 4.30 -18.97
N ASN A 108 7.62 4.33 -17.89
CA ASN A 108 8.72 5.28 -17.73
C ASN A 108 10.10 4.63 -17.76
N GLY A 109 10.22 3.39 -17.28
CA GLY A 109 11.46 2.63 -17.17
C GLY A 109 12.30 2.59 -18.45
N PRO A 110 11.74 2.28 -19.64
CA PRO A 110 12.49 2.31 -20.89
C PRO A 110 13.11 3.68 -21.21
N LYS A 111 12.46 4.78 -20.80
CA LYS A 111 12.96 6.16 -21.00
C LYS A 111 14.02 6.54 -19.97
N LEU A 112 13.84 6.09 -18.72
CA LEU A 112 14.69 6.47 -17.60
C LEU A 112 15.95 5.61 -17.49
N LEU A 113 15.85 4.31 -17.78
CA LEU A 113 16.93 3.33 -17.61
C LEU A 113 17.45 2.78 -18.96
N GLY A 114 16.82 3.15 -20.08
CA GLY A 114 17.23 2.72 -21.42
C GLY A 114 17.23 1.20 -21.57
N ALA A 115 18.28 0.67 -22.22
CA ALA A 115 18.46 -0.76 -22.43
C ALA A 115 18.62 -1.59 -21.13
N SER A 116 18.85 -0.93 -19.99
CA SER A 116 18.94 -1.61 -18.70
C SER A 116 17.56 -1.99 -18.14
N TYR A 117 16.48 -1.37 -18.63
CA TYR A 117 15.13 -1.76 -18.26
C TYR A 117 14.74 -3.07 -18.94
N LYS A 118 14.31 -4.05 -18.14
CA LYS A 118 13.83 -5.35 -18.64
C LYS A 118 12.37 -5.59 -18.29
N ASP A 119 12.10 -5.56 -16.99
CA ASP A 119 10.78 -5.77 -16.40
C ASP A 119 10.74 -5.16 -14.98
N PRO A 120 9.55 -5.02 -14.37
CA PRO A 120 9.43 -4.37 -13.06
C PRO A 120 10.18 -5.09 -11.94
N ILE A 121 10.32 -6.42 -12.00
CA ILE A 121 11.00 -7.20 -10.97
C ILE A 121 12.52 -7.01 -11.10
N SER A 122 13.06 -7.36 -12.26
CA SER A 122 14.50 -7.37 -12.50
C SER A 122 15.10 -5.95 -12.47
N SER A 123 14.29 -4.94 -12.78
CA SER A 123 14.73 -3.53 -12.85
C SER A 123 14.38 -2.73 -11.60
N PHE A 124 13.70 -3.31 -10.59
CA PHE A 124 13.26 -2.58 -9.40
C PHE A 124 14.41 -1.88 -8.69
N ALA A 125 15.52 -2.58 -8.46
CA ALA A 125 16.69 -2.01 -7.79
C ALA A 125 17.27 -0.80 -8.55
N LEU A 126 17.33 -0.88 -9.88
CA LEU A 126 17.81 0.23 -10.71
C LEU A 126 16.82 1.40 -10.70
N PHE A 127 15.51 1.13 -10.78
CA PHE A 127 14.48 2.16 -10.74
C PHE A 127 14.41 2.85 -9.37
N HIS A 128 14.58 2.10 -8.28
CA HIS A 128 14.70 2.63 -6.92
C HIS A 128 15.97 3.47 -6.74
N LYS A 129 17.11 3.01 -7.26
CA LYS A 129 18.32 3.82 -7.29
C LYS A 129 18.09 5.14 -8.03
N PHE A 130 17.46 5.06 -9.21
CA PHE A 130 17.08 6.24 -9.98
C PHE A 130 16.16 7.19 -9.18
N SER A 131 15.16 6.69 -8.45
CA SER A 131 14.24 7.55 -7.70
C SER A 131 14.93 8.35 -6.58
N ILE A 132 16.00 7.81 -6.02
CA ILE A 132 16.84 8.47 -5.01
C ILE A 132 17.77 9.49 -5.67
N GLU A 133 18.42 9.12 -6.77
CA GLU A 133 19.42 9.97 -7.44
C GLU A 133 18.78 11.10 -8.26
N ASN A 134 17.53 10.92 -8.72
CA ASN A 134 16.83 11.81 -9.64
C ASN A 134 15.44 12.20 -9.10
N GLN A 135 15.39 12.65 -7.85
CA GLN A 135 14.14 12.98 -7.14
C GLN A 135 13.24 13.95 -7.91
N GLU A 136 13.83 14.99 -8.52
CA GLU A 136 13.10 16.00 -9.30
C GLU A 136 12.29 15.38 -10.45
N VAL A 137 12.85 14.38 -11.12
CA VAL A 137 12.19 13.67 -12.22
C VAL A 137 11.19 12.66 -11.68
N TYR A 138 11.60 11.87 -10.69
CA TYR A 138 10.76 10.81 -10.12
C TYR A 138 9.48 11.35 -9.51
N TRP A 139 9.55 12.40 -8.68
CA TRP A 139 8.38 12.95 -8.03
C TRP A 139 7.42 13.63 -9.00
N LYS A 140 7.88 14.20 -10.12
CA LYS A 140 6.98 14.69 -11.18
C LYS A 140 6.15 13.56 -11.78
N ILE A 141 6.73 12.37 -11.96
CA ILE A 141 6.01 11.18 -12.41
C ILE A 141 4.97 10.77 -11.35
N VAL A 142 5.37 10.72 -10.08
CA VAL A 142 4.49 10.33 -8.97
C VAL A 142 3.33 11.31 -8.80
N LEU A 143 3.59 12.62 -8.78
CA LEU A 143 2.55 13.66 -8.64
C LEU A 143 1.54 13.60 -9.78
N LYS A 144 2.01 13.33 -11.01
CA LYS A 144 1.14 13.13 -12.17
C LYS A 144 0.28 11.88 -12.03
N GLU A 145 0.87 10.75 -11.63
CA GLU A 145 0.14 9.48 -11.41
C GLU A 145 -0.89 9.61 -10.29
N LEU A 146 -0.49 10.23 -9.18
CA LEU A 146 -1.33 10.54 -8.02
C LEU A 146 -2.30 11.68 -8.27
N SER A 147 -2.24 12.29 -9.46
CA SER A 147 -3.29 13.21 -9.89
C SER A 147 -3.36 14.46 -9.00
N ILE A 148 -2.21 14.88 -8.46
CA ILE A 148 -2.13 16.02 -7.54
C ILE A 148 -2.35 17.31 -8.32
N LYS A 149 -3.32 18.09 -7.86
CA LYS A 149 -3.65 19.39 -8.45
C LYS A 149 -3.10 20.50 -7.56
N PHE A 150 -2.17 21.26 -8.10
CA PHE A 150 -1.68 22.47 -7.48
C PHE A 150 -2.53 23.67 -7.93
N VAL A 151 -2.85 24.55 -6.99
CA VAL A 151 -3.32 25.91 -7.26
C VAL A 151 -2.13 26.78 -7.68
N ARG A 152 -0.98 26.57 -7.04
CA ARG A 152 0.30 27.15 -7.44
C ARG A 152 1.35 26.03 -7.42
N GLU A 153 1.98 25.81 -8.56
CA GLU A 153 3.03 24.80 -8.71
C GLU A 153 4.25 25.11 -7.81
N PRO A 154 4.95 24.08 -7.32
CA PRO A 154 6.21 24.28 -6.60
C PRO A 154 7.32 24.79 -7.54
N THR A 155 8.30 25.50 -6.97
CA THR A 155 9.50 25.92 -7.72
C THR A 155 10.48 24.78 -7.98
N SER A 156 10.51 23.78 -7.09
CA SER A 156 11.27 22.52 -7.20
C SER A 156 10.59 21.42 -6.38
N ILE A 157 11.00 20.16 -6.52
CA ILE A 157 10.44 19.07 -5.70
C ILE A 157 10.95 19.13 -4.25
N LEU A 158 12.25 19.36 -4.08
CA LEU A 158 12.91 19.43 -2.78
C LEU A 158 13.98 20.51 -2.82
N ASP A 159 13.89 21.46 -1.90
CA ASP A 159 14.94 22.44 -1.63
C ASP A 159 15.69 22.04 -0.35
N ALA A 160 16.95 21.65 -0.51
CA ALA A 160 17.81 21.20 0.57
C ALA A 160 19.19 21.88 0.50
N PRO A 161 19.27 23.20 0.74
CA PRO A 161 20.50 23.97 0.59
C PRO A 161 21.53 23.61 1.66
N ASP A 162 21.05 23.16 2.83
CA ASP A 162 21.88 22.69 3.94
C ASP A 162 21.75 21.17 4.10
N LYS A 163 22.77 20.45 3.63
CA LYS A 163 22.83 18.98 3.73
C LYS A 163 22.96 18.47 5.18
N SER A 164 23.25 19.33 6.15
CA SER A 164 23.31 18.95 7.57
C SER A 164 21.94 18.91 8.24
N LYS A 165 20.93 19.61 7.68
CA LYS A 165 19.55 19.58 8.16
C LYS A 165 18.80 18.41 7.53
N LYS A 166 18.31 17.50 8.38
CA LYS A 166 17.45 16.42 7.94
C LYS A 166 16.13 16.99 7.38
N GLY A 167 15.78 16.63 6.16
CA GLY A 167 14.42 16.75 5.62
C GLY A 167 14.21 17.77 4.49
N GLY A 168 14.99 18.86 4.43
CA GLY A 168 14.79 19.94 3.45
C GLY A 168 13.36 20.53 3.45
N THR A 169 13.04 21.35 2.46
CA THR A 169 11.70 21.88 2.20
C THR A 169 11.13 21.21 0.96
N TRP A 170 10.08 20.40 1.12
CA TRP A 170 9.38 19.77 0.00
C TRP A 170 8.40 20.75 -0.65
N PHE A 171 8.39 20.75 -1.99
CA PHE A 171 7.49 21.54 -2.82
C PHE A 171 7.46 23.04 -2.45
N PRO A 172 8.62 23.71 -2.34
CA PRO A 172 8.70 25.13 -1.99
C PRO A 172 7.79 25.98 -2.85
N GLY A 173 7.01 26.84 -2.19
CA GLY A 173 6.08 27.76 -2.85
C GLY A 173 4.78 27.10 -3.34
N ALA A 174 4.64 25.78 -3.31
CA ALA A 174 3.41 25.14 -3.74
C ALA A 174 2.19 25.56 -2.90
N VAL A 175 1.04 25.64 -3.54
CA VAL A 175 -0.26 25.78 -2.88
C VAL A 175 -1.19 24.74 -3.46
N LEU A 176 -1.81 23.93 -2.60
CA LEU A 176 -2.80 22.93 -2.97
C LEU A 176 -3.77 22.70 -1.80
N ASN A 177 -4.91 22.08 -2.08
CA ASN A 177 -5.76 21.48 -1.06
C ASN A 177 -5.91 19.99 -1.35
N ILE A 178 -5.45 19.14 -0.44
CA ILE A 178 -5.48 17.69 -0.66
C ILE A 178 -6.91 17.13 -0.65
N ALA A 179 -7.82 17.73 0.14
CA ALA A 179 -9.23 17.34 0.13
C ALA A 179 -9.89 17.67 -1.22
N GLU A 180 -9.52 18.77 -1.88
CA GLU A 180 -9.96 19.05 -3.25
C GLU A 180 -9.53 17.93 -4.21
N CYS A 181 -8.28 17.48 -4.13
CA CYS A 181 -7.78 16.36 -4.95
C CYS A 181 -8.57 15.07 -4.70
N CYS A 182 -9.04 14.83 -3.48
CA CYS A 182 -9.84 13.65 -3.14
C CYS A 182 -11.32 13.74 -3.59
N LEU A 183 -11.87 14.94 -3.74
CA LEU A 183 -13.30 15.17 -3.95
C LEU A 183 -13.67 15.49 -5.41
N LEU A 184 -12.69 15.75 -6.26
CA LEU A 184 -12.92 16.01 -7.68
C LEU A 184 -12.93 14.71 -8.50
N PRO A 185 -13.76 14.64 -9.55
CA PRO A 185 -13.71 13.53 -10.49
C PRO A 185 -12.36 13.52 -11.20
N TRP A 186 -11.92 12.32 -11.56
CA TRP A 186 -10.63 12.16 -12.21
C TRP A 186 -10.79 11.38 -13.53
N PRO A 187 -10.82 12.10 -14.67
CA PRO A 187 -11.08 11.49 -15.97
C PRO A 187 -10.09 10.39 -16.34
N SER A 188 -8.80 10.54 -16.03
CA SER A 188 -7.81 9.50 -16.40
C SER A 188 -7.87 8.23 -15.53
N GLN A 189 -8.71 8.22 -14.49
CA GLN A 189 -9.06 7.02 -13.72
C GLN A 189 -10.50 6.56 -13.99
N ASN A 190 -11.17 7.12 -15.02
CA ASN A 190 -12.59 6.89 -15.30
C ASN A 190 -13.50 7.12 -14.07
N LYS A 191 -13.12 8.05 -13.18
CA LYS A 191 -13.92 8.41 -12.01
C LYS A 191 -14.79 9.61 -12.34
N THR A 192 -16.10 9.41 -12.27
CA THR A 192 -17.14 10.42 -12.47
C THR A 192 -17.77 10.79 -11.13
N ASP A 193 -18.62 11.82 -11.14
CA ASP A 193 -19.40 12.24 -9.97
C ASP A 193 -20.31 11.12 -9.42
N ASP A 194 -20.79 10.21 -10.27
CA ASP A 194 -21.65 9.09 -9.88
C ASP A 194 -20.85 7.87 -9.40
N SER A 195 -19.52 7.91 -9.49
CA SER A 195 -18.67 6.83 -9.00
C SER A 195 -18.80 6.68 -7.48
N THR A 196 -18.88 5.45 -6.99
CA THR A 196 -18.91 5.19 -5.54
C THR A 196 -17.60 5.65 -4.88
N ALA A 197 -17.71 6.55 -3.91
CA ALA A 197 -16.59 7.08 -3.14
C ALA A 197 -16.44 6.40 -1.77
N ILE A 198 -17.56 6.13 -1.09
CA ILE A 198 -17.56 5.43 0.21
C ILE A 198 -18.50 4.22 0.13
N VAL A 199 -18.01 3.09 0.65
CA VAL A 199 -18.80 1.88 0.91
C VAL A 199 -18.69 1.60 2.39
N TRP A 200 -19.81 1.43 3.08
CA TRP A 200 -19.81 1.16 4.51
C TRP A 200 -20.95 0.22 4.90
N ARG A 201 -20.88 -0.24 6.14
CA ARG A 201 -21.94 -0.97 6.79
C ARG A 201 -21.96 -0.53 8.25
N ASP A 202 -23.16 -0.31 8.77
CA ASP A 202 -23.34 0.05 10.17
C ASP A 202 -23.22 -1.20 11.05
N GLU A 203 -22.71 -1.02 12.26
CA GLU A 203 -22.56 -2.13 13.19
C GLU A 203 -23.92 -2.79 13.49
N GLY A 204 -23.95 -4.13 13.46
CA GLY A 204 -25.17 -4.91 13.67
C GLY A 204 -25.99 -5.18 12.41
N PHE A 205 -25.55 -4.69 11.24
CA PHE A 205 -26.21 -4.91 9.95
C PHE A 205 -25.42 -5.87 9.03
N ASP A 206 -24.77 -6.88 9.62
CA ASP A 206 -23.88 -7.81 8.90
C ASP A 206 -24.57 -8.59 7.77
N ASP A 207 -25.86 -8.88 7.95
CA ASP A 207 -26.69 -9.60 6.98
C ASP A 207 -27.34 -8.68 5.93
N TYR A 208 -27.15 -7.36 6.03
CA TYR A 208 -27.73 -6.39 5.10
C TYR A 208 -26.73 -5.97 4.00
N PRO A 209 -27.22 -5.54 2.81
CA PRO A 209 -26.37 -4.96 1.79
C PRO A 209 -25.53 -3.79 2.32
N VAL A 210 -24.31 -3.64 1.80
CA VAL A 210 -23.48 -2.48 2.11
C VAL A 210 -24.11 -1.20 1.56
N ASN A 211 -24.03 -0.13 2.35
CA ASN A 211 -24.38 1.21 1.93
C ASN A 211 -23.31 1.78 0.99
N ARG A 212 -23.71 2.74 0.16
CA ARG A 212 -22.84 3.40 -0.83
C ARG A 212 -23.13 4.88 -0.90
N MET A 213 -22.08 5.67 -1.09
CA MET A 213 -22.15 7.11 -1.31
C MET A 213 -21.32 7.44 -2.54
N SER A 214 -21.92 8.15 -3.49
CA SER A 214 -21.26 8.66 -4.68
C SER A 214 -20.27 9.78 -4.35
N LEU A 215 -19.34 10.04 -5.27
CA LEU A 215 -18.39 11.15 -5.14
C LEU A 215 -19.10 12.50 -5.04
N LYS A 216 -20.18 12.70 -5.80
CA LYS A 216 -21.00 13.92 -5.74
C LYS A 216 -21.68 14.11 -4.40
N GLU A 217 -22.24 13.05 -3.82
CA GLU A 217 -22.88 13.11 -2.50
C GLU A 217 -21.84 13.41 -1.40
N LEU A 218 -20.69 12.73 -1.45
CA LEU A 218 -19.58 12.99 -0.53
C LEU A 218 -19.12 14.44 -0.64
N ARG A 219 -18.83 14.91 -1.86
CA ARG A 219 -18.39 16.29 -2.10
C ARG A 219 -19.40 17.31 -1.61
N THR A 220 -20.69 17.09 -1.88
CA THR A 220 -21.76 17.98 -1.41
C THR A 220 -21.76 18.08 0.12
N GLN A 221 -21.77 16.94 0.82
CA GLN A 221 -21.79 16.93 2.29
C GLN A 221 -20.52 17.55 2.90
N VAL A 222 -19.36 17.25 2.32
CA VAL A 222 -18.09 17.85 2.76
C VAL A 222 -18.10 19.36 2.59
N MET A 223 -18.56 19.87 1.44
CA MET A 223 -18.68 21.30 1.21
C MET A 223 -19.67 21.97 2.17
N THR A 224 -20.80 21.32 2.46
CA THR A 224 -21.77 21.83 3.45
C THR A 224 -21.13 21.99 4.82
N VAL A 225 -20.43 20.96 5.31
CA VAL A 225 -19.76 21.02 6.62
C VAL A 225 -18.63 22.04 6.61
N ALA A 226 -17.81 22.09 5.55
CA ALA A 226 -16.70 23.04 5.44
C ALA A 226 -17.20 24.49 5.49
N ASN A 227 -18.26 24.81 4.76
CA ASN A 227 -18.87 26.14 4.77
C ASN A 227 -19.45 26.50 6.15
N ALA A 228 -20.07 25.54 6.85
CA ALA A 228 -20.55 25.78 8.21
C ALA A 228 -19.40 26.10 9.18
N LEU A 229 -18.30 25.36 9.10
CA LEU A 229 -17.10 25.63 9.91
C LEU A 229 -16.47 27.00 9.60
N ASP A 230 -16.47 27.43 8.34
CA ASP A 230 -15.93 28.73 7.90
C ASP A 230 -16.71 29.93 8.48
N THR A 231 -17.95 29.73 8.93
CA THR A 231 -18.70 30.77 9.65
C THR A 231 -18.26 30.94 11.12
N MET A 232 -17.56 29.96 11.69
CA MET A 232 -17.23 29.92 13.12
C MET A 232 -15.73 29.95 13.41
N PHE A 233 -14.89 29.55 12.45
CA PHE A 233 -13.45 29.36 12.64
C PHE A 233 -12.62 30.05 11.55
N GLN A 234 -11.32 30.20 11.81
CA GLN A 234 -10.36 30.78 10.87
C GLN A 234 -9.38 29.73 10.37
N LYS A 235 -8.84 29.90 9.16
CA LYS A 235 -7.81 29.00 8.59
C LYS A 235 -6.66 28.81 9.59
N GLY A 236 -6.21 27.56 9.73
CA GLY A 236 -5.21 27.16 10.72
C GLY A 236 -5.78 26.81 12.11
N ASP A 237 -7.06 27.12 12.38
CA ASP A 237 -7.71 26.67 13.60
C ASP A 237 -7.76 25.14 13.67
N ARG A 238 -7.60 24.62 14.88
CA ARG A 238 -7.53 23.19 15.14
C ARG A 238 -8.87 22.69 15.62
N ILE A 239 -9.41 21.69 14.93
CA ILE A 239 -10.72 21.11 15.21
C ILE A 239 -10.49 19.62 15.45
N ALA A 240 -10.89 19.15 16.63
CA ALA A 240 -10.78 17.77 16.99
C ALA A 240 -11.95 16.94 16.46
N ILE A 241 -11.68 15.69 16.14
CA ILE A 241 -12.68 14.68 15.83
C ILE A 241 -12.53 13.57 16.85
N ASP A 242 -13.61 13.30 17.57
CA ASP A 242 -13.73 12.21 18.53
C ASP A 242 -14.99 11.41 18.18
N MET A 243 -14.85 10.57 17.16
CA MET A 243 -15.93 9.79 16.55
C MET A 243 -15.41 8.43 16.09
N PRO A 244 -16.25 7.38 16.05
CA PRO A 244 -15.93 6.13 15.37
C PRO A 244 -15.74 6.36 13.86
N MET A 245 -15.16 5.36 13.19
CA MET A 245 -14.94 5.35 11.74
C MET A 245 -16.26 5.20 10.95
N THR A 246 -17.04 6.28 10.92
CA THR A 246 -18.30 6.40 10.17
C THR A 246 -18.11 7.27 8.93
N CYS A 247 -19.08 7.22 8.01
CA CYS A 247 -19.12 8.16 6.88
C CYS A 247 -19.13 9.62 7.33
N ASN A 248 -19.82 9.93 8.43
CA ASN A 248 -19.84 11.27 9.00
C ASN A 248 -18.45 11.70 9.47
N ALA A 249 -17.68 10.82 10.11
CA ALA A 249 -16.30 11.12 10.49
C ALA A 249 -15.41 11.43 9.27
N VAL A 250 -15.56 10.68 8.16
CA VAL A 250 -14.85 10.95 6.90
C VAL A 250 -15.25 12.31 6.32
N ILE A 251 -16.55 12.61 6.30
CA ILE A 251 -17.08 13.90 5.82
C ILE A 251 -16.49 15.07 6.63
N VAL A 252 -16.55 14.98 7.97
CA VAL A 252 -16.02 16.02 8.86
C VAL A 252 -14.51 16.17 8.69
N TYR A 253 -13.78 15.05 8.59
CA TYR A 253 -12.32 15.07 8.39
C TYR A 253 -11.94 15.81 7.11
N LEU A 254 -12.57 15.46 5.99
CA LEU A 254 -12.32 16.13 4.70
C LEU A 254 -12.78 17.59 4.72
N ALA A 255 -13.87 17.91 5.42
CA ALA A 255 -14.38 19.27 5.53
C ALA A 255 -13.44 20.21 6.29
N ILE A 256 -12.86 19.73 7.40
CA ILE A 256 -11.86 20.48 8.17
C ILE A 256 -10.65 20.79 7.27
N ILE A 257 -10.15 19.81 6.52
CA ILE A 257 -9.03 20.00 5.59
C ILE A 257 -9.41 20.94 4.43
N LEU A 258 -10.61 20.77 3.86
CA LEU A 258 -11.09 21.58 2.75
C LEU A 258 -11.18 23.06 3.13
N GLY A 259 -11.67 23.36 4.34
CA GLY A 259 -11.74 24.71 4.90
C GLY A 259 -10.37 25.33 5.24
N GLY A 260 -9.28 24.57 5.18
CA GLY A 260 -7.95 25.05 5.57
C GLY A 260 -7.73 25.08 7.08
N PHE A 261 -8.53 24.31 7.82
CA PHE A 261 -8.35 24.06 9.25
C PHE A 261 -7.40 22.87 9.46
N VAL A 262 -7.05 22.61 10.72
CA VAL A 262 -6.15 21.52 11.11
C VAL A 262 -6.95 20.45 11.86
N VAL A 263 -6.97 19.23 11.34
CA VAL A 263 -7.62 18.09 12.00
C VAL A 263 -6.80 17.62 13.20
N VAL A 264 -7.47 17.39 14.32
CA VAL A 264 -6.92 16.72 15.50
C VAL A 264 -7.69 15.42 15.72
N GLY A 265 -7.16 14.29 15.24
CA GLY A 265 -7.78 12.98 15.46
C GLY A 265 -7.63 12.52 16.90
N ILE A 266 -8.74 12.19 17.56
CA ILE A 266 -8.79 11.60 18.89
C ILE A 266 -9.53 10.26 18.79
N ALA A 267 -8.98 9.22 19.40
CA ALA A 267 -9.63 7.91 19.40
C ALA A 267 -10.85 7.93 20.31
N ASP A 268 -11.98 7.49 19.78
CA ASP A 268 -13.31 7.37 20.42
C ASP A 268 -13.34 6.39 21.62
N SER A 269 -12.26 5.64 21.81
CA SER A 269 -12.07 4.72 22.93
C SER A 269 -11.34 5.32 24.13
N PHE A 270 -10.88 6.57 24.03
CA PHE A 270 -10.18 7.21 25.13
C PHE A 270 -11.11 7.64 26.26
N ALA A 271 -10.59 7.57 27.49
CA ALA A 271 -11.27 8.13 28.64
C ALA A 271 -11.39 9.66 28.51
N PRO A 272 -12.39 10.32 29.14
CA PRO A 272 -12.59 11.76 29.03
C PRO A 272 -11.34 12.60 29.37
N GLN A 273 -10.54 12.17 30.36
CA GLN A 273 -9.29 12.85 30.72
C GLN A 273 -8.25 12.81 29.61
N GLU A 274 -8.20 11.71 28.85
CA GLU A 274 -7.29 11.51 27.73
C GLU A 274 -7.71 12.34 26.51
N ILE A 275 -9.01 12.45 26.26
CA ILE A 275 -9.59 13.36 25.25
C ILE A 275 -9.25 14.81 25.61
N GLY A 276 -9.54 15.24 26.84
CA GLY A 276 -9.25 16.60 27.32
C GLY A 276 -7.75 16.95 27.28
N THR A 277 -6.86 15.97 27.51
CA THR A 277 -5.42 16.16 27.37
C THR A 277 -5.01 16.43 25.92
N ARG A 278 -5.55 15.67 24.96
CA ARG A 278 -5.28 15.88 23.53
C ARG A 278 -5.82 17.21 23.03
N MET A 279 -7.02 17.60 23.46
CA MET A 279 -7.59 18.92 23.19
C MET A 279 -6.65 20.05 23.63
N ARG A 280 -6.12 19.98 24.86
CA ARG A 280 -5.18 20.98 25.41
C ARG A 280 -3.84 20.99 24.70
N VAL A 281 -3.23 19.82 24.49
CA VAL A 281 -1.91 19.70 23.83
C VAL A 281 -1.99 20.21 22.39
N ALA A 282 -3.05 19.85 21.68
CA ALA A 282 -3.27 20.33 20.33
C ALA A 282 -3.70 21.81 20.28
N LYS A 283 -4.19 22.38 21.39
CA LYS A 283 -4.87 23.69 21.41
C LYS A 283 -6.05 23.71 20.42
N ALA A 284 -6.85 22.64 20.43
CA ALA A 284 -8.05 22.55 19.61
C ALA A 284 -9.10 23.54 20.13
N LYS A 285 -9.72 24.28 19.21
CA LYS A 285 -10.76 25.28 19.51
C LYS A 285 -12.15 24.66 19.60
N ALA A 286 -12.35 23.51 18.96
CA ALA A 286 -13.61 22.79 18.94
C ALA A 286 -13.37 21.29 18.81
N ILE A 287 -14.42 20.53 19.11
CA ILE A 287 -14.49 19.08 18.96
C ILE A 287 -15.79 18.72 18.25
N VAL A 288 -15.70 17.82 17.29
CA VAL A 288 -16.86 17.16 16.66
C VAL A 288 -16.94 15.75 17.22
N THR A 289 -18.09 15.40 17.78
CA THR A 289 -18.36 14.10 18.40
C THR A 289 -19.81 13.68 18.16
N GLN A 290 -20.20 12.54 18.72
CA GLN A 290 -21.56 12.02 18.69
C GLN A 290 -22.03 11.66 20.11
N ASP A 291 -23.32 11.43 20.26
CA ASP A 291 -23.96 11.09 21.53
C ASP A 291 -23.47 9.74 22.09
N PHE A 292 -23.38 8.72 21.24
CA PHE A 292 -22.94 7.38 21.64
C PHE A 292 -22.29 6.60 20.50
N ILE A 293 -21.51 5.58 20.84
CA ILE A 293 -21.09 4.50 19.93
C ILE A 293 -21.86 3.23 20.21
N ILE A 294 -22.04 2.43 19.15
CA ILE A 294 -22.44 1.02 19.26
C ILE A 294 -21.15 0.22 19.09
N ARG A 295 -20.88 -0.72 20.00
CA ARG A 295 -19.74 -1.64 19.92
C ARG A 295 -20.05 -2.98 20.58
N GLY A 296 -19.88 -4.08 19.84
CA GLY A 296 -20.27 -5.42 20.28
C GLY A 296 -21.75 -5.49 20.67
N GLY A 297 -22.62 -4.76 19.96
CA GLY A 297 -24.06 -4.68 20.26
C GLY A 297 -24.41 -3.89 21.52
N LYS A 298 -23.45 -3.22 22.17
CA LYS A 298 -23.66 -2.38 23.35
C LYS A 298 -23.55 -0.90 23.00
N LYS A 299 -24.37 -0.08 23.67
CA LYS A 299 -24.38 1.38 23.53
C LYS A 299 -23.47 2.02 24.58
N PHE A 300 -22.46 2.77 24.16
CA PHE A 300 -21.57 3.52 25.06
C PHE A 300 -21.68 5.03 24.78
N PRO A 301 -21.94 5.86 25.80
CA PRO A 301 -21.99 7.31 25.62
C PRO A 301 -20.59 7.88 25.33
N LEU A 302 -20.52 8.78 24.36
CA LEU A 302 -19.32 9.59 24.05
C LEU A 302 -19.46 10.99 24.63
N TYR A 303 -20.66 11.55 24.53
CA TYR A 303 -21.02 12.85 25.07
C TYR A 303 -22.28 12.73 25.92
N ARG A 304 -22.26 13.32 27.12
CA ARG A 304 -23.41 13.42 28.03
C ARG A 304 -23.56 14.86 28.51
#